data_AF-A1RYF6-F1
#
_entry.id   AF-A1RYF6-F1
#
_cell.length_a   1.000
_cell.length_b   1.000
_cell.length_c   1.000
_cell.angle_alpha   90.00
_cell.angle_beta   90.00
_cell.angle_gamma   90.00
#
_symmetry.space_group_name_H-M   'P 1'
#
loop_
_entity.id
_entity.type
_entity.pdbx_description
1 polymer ?
#
loop_
_entity_poly.entity_id
_entity_poly.type
_entity_poly.pdbx_seq_one_letter_code
_entity_poly.pdbx_strand_id
1 'polypeptide(L)'
;MKIPNPVPLLGVVVSALLLVYVPLQLVQGVTSKSIDPVFAAVGLIASLVVGGVIAFFSLVFNLAEPFVGKEDPRERRELEKRLEVYRARQRAMLEELDEIKKLLEEIRDLLKGGMGV
;
A
#
# COMPACT_ATOMS: atom_id res chain seq x y z
N MET A 1 -0.97 3.55 27.93
CA MET A 1 -1.90 4.44 27.20
C MET A 1 -1.29 4.77 25.86
N LYS A 2 -1.99 4.48 24.75
CA LYS A 2 -1.51 4.72 23.38
C LYS A 2 -1.96 6.13 22.98
N ILE A 3 -1.03 7.05 22.79
CA ILE A 3 -1.35 8.43 22.39
C ILE A 3 -1.92 8.35 20.97
N PRO A 4 -3.16 8.79 20.72
CA PRO A 4 -3.72 8.82 19.37
C PRO A 4 -2.89 9.78 18.52
N ASN A 5 -2.52 9.35 17.31
CA ASN A 5 -1.78 10.17 16.38
C ASN A 5 -2.68 11.33 15.89
N PRO A 6 -2.32 12.62 16.11
CA PRO A 6 -3.20 13.75 15.76
C PRO A 6 -3.17 14.12 14.27
N VAL A 7 -2.22 13.58 13.51
CA VAL A 7 -2.02 13.85 12.08
C VAL A 7 -3.29 13.66 11.23
N PRO A 8 -4.04 12.55 11.34
CA PRO A 8 -5.28 12.37 10.58
C PRO A 8 -6.36 13.40 10.94
N LEU A 9 -6.51 13.73 12.22
CA LEU A 9 -7.48 14.71 12.70
C LEU A 9 -7.15 16.11 12.16
N LEU A 10 -5.86 16.48 12.17
CA LEU A 10 -5.36 17.71 11.56
C LEU A 10 -5.66 17.76 10.06
N GLY A 11 -5.48 16.66 9.34
CA GLY A 11 -5.78 16.58 7.90
C GLY A 11 -7.25 16.89 7.59
N VAL A 12 -8.18 16.32 8.35
CA VAL A 12 -9.62 16.58 8.19
C VAL A 12 -9.95 18.04 8.49
N VAL A 13 -9.44 18.58 9.60
CA VAL A 13 -9.69 19.98 10.01
C VAL A 13 -9.14 20.97 8.97
N VAL A 14 -7.91 20.75 8.49
CA VAL A 14 -7.29 21.61 7.45
C VAL A 14 -8.09 21.53 6.15
N SER A 15 -8.53 20.35 5.74
CA SER A 15 -9.34 20.20 4.53
C SER A 15 -10.70 20.93 4.64
N ALA A 16 -11.34 20.89 5.82
CA ALA A 16 -12.59 21.59 6.06
C ALA A 16 -12.42 23.12 6.00
N LEU A 17 -11.31 23.66 6.53
CA LEU A 17 -10.99 25.08 6.42
C LEU A 17 -10.78 25.50 4.95
N LEU A 18 -10.05 24.71 4.17
CA LEU A 18 -9.81 25.02 2.76
C LEU A 18 -11.06 24.87 1.89
N LEU A 19 -11.93 23.90 2.17
CA LEU A 19 -13.12 23.67 1.33
C LEU A 19 -14.32 24.54 1.71
N VAL A 20 -14.38 25.05 2.94
CA VAL A 20 -15.55 25.81 3.43
C VAL A 20 -15.17 27.22 3.81
N TYR A 21 -14.17 27.40 4.69
CA TYR A 21 -13.86 28.70 5.24
C TYR A 21 -13.22 29.65 4.21
N VAL A 22 -12.25 29.17 3.43
CA VAL A 22 -11.57 29.98 2.42
C VAL A 22 -12.53 30.42 1.29
N PRO A 23 -13.35 29.53 0.69
CA PRO A 23 -14.38 29.93 -0.28
C PRO A 23 -15.35 30.98 0.26
N LEU A 24 -15.83 30.83 1.50
CA LEU A 24 -16.73 31.81 2.12
C LEU A 24 -16.07 33.19 2.25
N GLN A 25 -14.81 33.23 2.72
CA GLN A 25 -14.07 34.48 2.86
C GLN A 25 -13.79 35.15 1.51
N LEU A 26 -13.48 34.39 0.46
CA LEU A 26 -13.27 34.94 -0.87
C LEU A 26 -14.55 35.56 -1.44
N VAL A 27 -15.70 34.90 -1.26
CA VAL A 27 -17.00 35.43 -1.70
C VAL A 27 -17.38 36.68 -0.91
N GLN A 28 -17.15 36.70 0.40
CA GLN A 28 -17.35 37.90 1.23
C GLN A 28 -16.43 39.04 0.78
N GLY A 29 -15.16 38.76 0.51
CA GLY A 29 -14.19 39.75 0.05
C GLY A 29 -14.52 40.37 -1.32
N VAL A 30 -15.15 39.62 -2.21
CA VAL A 30 -15.65 40.13 -3.50
C VAL A 30 -16.89 41.01 -3.29
N THR A 31 -17.83 40.58 -2.46
CA THR A 31 -19.06 41.33 -2.19
C THR A 31 -18.79 42.64 -1.45
N SER A 32 -17.79 42.70 -0.57
CA SER A 32 -17.31 43.93 0.07
C SER A 32 -16.42 44.80 -0.84
N LYS A 33 -16.19 44.40 -2.10
CA LYS A 33 -15.26 45.05 -3.06
C LYS A 33 -13.81 45.17 -2.55
N SER A 34 -13.43 44.41 -1.53
CA SER A 34 -12.06 44.40 -1.02
C SER A 34 -11.12 43.50 -1.83
N ILE A 35 -11.66 42.56 -2.60
CA ILE A 35 -10.91 41.60 -3.42
C ILE A 35 -11.44 41.65 -4.84
N ASP A 36 -10.53 41.65 -5.81
CA ASP A 36 -10.85 41.55 -7.23
C ASP A 36 -11.48 40.17 -7.53
N PRO A 37 -12.64 40.13 -8.23
CA PRO A 37 -13.30 38.89 -8.63
C PRO A 37 -12.40 37.86 -9.34
N VAL A 38 -11.43 38.32 -10.14
CA VAL A 38 -10.51 37.44 -10.87
C VAL A 38 -9.57 36.73 -9.90
N PHE A 39 -9.02 37.46 -8.93
CA PHE A 39 -8.17 36.89 -7.88
C PHE A 39 -8.96 35.93 -6.98
N ALA A 40 -10.19 36.28 -6.64
CA ALA A 40 -11.06 35.41 -5.86
C ALA A 40 -11.41 34.11 -6.60
N ALA A 41 -11.63 34.15 -7.91
CA ALA A 41 -11.90 32.97 -8.73
C ALA A 41 -10.71 32.01 -8.74
N VAL A 42 -9.49 32.53 -8.94
CA VAL A 42 -8.26 31.71 -8.89
C VAL A 42 -8.07 31.11 -7.50
N GLY A 43 -8.27 31.90 -6.44
CA GLY A 43 -8.20 31.44 -5.05
C GLY A 43 -9.20 30.33 -4.74
N LEU A 44 -10.44 30.45 -5.25
CA LEU A 44 -11.49 29.44 -5.10
C LEU A 44 -11.08 28.11 -5.73
N ILE A 45 -10.60 28.15 -6.97
CA ILE A 45 -10.15 26.94 -7.69
C ILE A 45 -8.98 26.30 -6.95
N ALA A 46 -7.98 27.09 -6.56
CA ALA A 46 -6.82 26.58 -5.83
C ALA A 46 -7.23 25.95 -4.49
N SER A 47 -8.14 26.58 -3.75
CA SER A 47 -8.62 26.09 -2.46
C SER A 47 -9.39 24.78 -2.59
N LEU A 48 -10.24 24.65 -3.61
CA LEU A 48 -10.97 23.42 -3.90
C LEU A 48 -10.04 22.27 -4.32
N VAL A 49 -9.05 22.54 -5.17
CA VAL A 49 -8.09 21.53 -5.62
C VAL A 49 -7.23 21.05 -4.45
N VAL A 50 -6.60 21.97 -3.72
CA VAL A 50 -5.70 21.62 -2.60
C VAL A 50 -6.50 20.99 -1.45
N GLY A 51 -7.62 21.58 -1.07
CA GLY A 51 -8.51 21.06 -0.04
C GLY A 51 -9.06 19.68 -0.40
N GLY A 52 -9.42 19.46 -1.66
CA GLY A 52 -9.91 18.18 -2.19
C GLY A 52 -8.86 17.08 -2.16
N VAL A 53 -7.62 17.38 -2.57
CA VAL A 53 -6.50 16.43 -2.51
C VAL A 53 -6.20 16.03 -1.07
N ILE A 54 -6.13 17.01 -0.15
CA ILE A 54 -5.87 16.74 1.28
C ILE A 54 -7.03 15.93 1.87
N ALA A 55 -8.28 16.28 1.58
CA ALA A 55 -9.46 15.53 2.04
C ALA A 55 -9.42 14.08 1.54
N PHE A 56 -9.13 13.88 0.26
CA PHE A 56 -9.04 12.55 -0.35
C PHE A 56 -7.99 11.69 0.35
N PHE A 57 -6.76 12.19 0.51
CA PHE A 57 -5.70 11.41 1.16
C PHE A 57 -5.94 11.23 2.66
N SER A 58 -6.46 12.24 3.36
CA SER A 58 -6.83 12.11 4.77
C SER A 58 -7.88 11.01 4.95
N LEU A 59 -8.87 10.93 4.07
CA LEU A 59 -9.91 9.92 4.10
C LEU A 59 -9.37 8.54 3.70
N VAL A 60 -8.62 8.45 2.60
CA VAL A 60 -8.01 7.19 2.14
C VAL A 60 -7.07 6.61 3.19
N PHE A 61 -6.18 7.40 3.79
CA PHE A 61 -5.25 6.87 4.79
C PHE A 61 -5.93 6.57 6.14
N ASN A 62 -6.96 7.33 6.56
CA ASN A 62 -7.75 6.97 7.75
C ASN A 62 -8.58 5.69 7.54
N LEU A 63 -9.21 5.53 6.38
CA LEU A 63 -9.99 4.33 6.05
C LEU A 63 -9.08 3.14 5.69
N ALA A 64 -7.86 3.39 5.21
CA ALA A 64 -6.88 2.34 4.94
C ALA A 64 -6.08 1.95 6.19
N GLU A 65 -5.97 2.76 7.24
CA GLU A 65 -5.33 2.37 8.51
C GLU A 65 -5.89 1.06 9.13
N PRO A 66 -7.19 0.74 9.07
CA PRO A 66 -7.68 -0.58 9.49
C PRO A 66 -7.34 -1.72 8.52
N PHE A 67 -6.96 -1.44 7.26
CA PHE A 67 -6.61 -2.44 6.24
C PHE A 67 -5.09 -2.63 6.05
N VAL A 68 -4.29 -1.57 6.25
CA VAL A 68 -2.82 -1.62 6.35
C VAL A 68 -2.50 -1.93 7.80
N GLY A 69 -2.84 -3.16 8.19
CA GLY A 69 -2.85 -3.62 9.56
C GLY A 69 -1.53 -3.34 10.27
N LYS A 70 -1.64 -3.03 11.56
CA LYS A 70 -0.60 -3.46 12.50
C LYS A 70 -0.50 -4.97 12.31
N GLU A 71 0.52 -5.46 11.61
CA GLU A 71 0.82 -6.89 11.57
C GLU A 71 0.72 -7.40 13.00
N ASP A 72 -0.26 -8.26 13.28
CA ASP A 72 -0.31 -8.87 14.61
C ASP A 72 1.01 -9.64 14.75
N PRO A 73 1.84 -9.36 15.77
CA PRO A 73 3.08 -10.09 15.97
C PRO A 73 2.86 -11.62 16.06
N ARG A 74 1.62 -12.07 16.34
CA ARG A 74 1.22 -13.48 16.22
C ARG A 74 1.11 -13.95 14.77
N GLU A 75 0.41 -13.23 13.90
CA GLU A 75 0.29 -13.57 12.47
C GLU A 75 1.66 -13.61 11.79
N ARG A 76 2.55 -12.67 12.13
CA ARG A 76 3.91 -12.63 11.60
C ARG A 76 4.72 -13.86 12.01
N ARG A 77 4.61 -14.29 13.28
CA ARG A 77 5.26 -15.51 13.78
C ARG A 77 4.67 -16.77 13.13
N GLU A 78 3.37 -16.81 12.87
CA GLU A 78 2.75 -17.92 12.16
C GLU A 78 3.20 -18.01 10.70
N LEU A 79 3.31 -16.87 10.01
CA LEU A 79 3.85 -16.76 8.66
C LEU A 79 5.32 -17.23 8.61
N GLU A 80 6.15 -16.77 9.54
CA GLU A 80 7.56 -17.18 9.64
C GLU A 80 7.71 -18.69 9.83
N LYS A 81 6.92 -19.30 10.72
CA LYS A 81 6.91 -20.76 10.92
C LYS A 81 6.48 -21.52 9.67
N ARG A 82 5.44 -21.05 8.97
CA ARG A 82 5.00 -21.66 7.70
C ARG A 82 6.11 -21.59 6.65
N LEU A 83 6.75 -20.43 6.52
CA LEU A 83 7.88 -20.21 5.60
C LEU A 83 9.04 -21.16 5.87
N GLU A 84 9.37 -21.40 7.13
CA GLU A 84 10.42 -22.34 7.52
C GLU A 84 10.10 -23.78 7.08
N VAL A 85 8.87 -24.23 7.33
CA VAL A 85 8.40 -25.56 6.90
C VAL A 85 8.39 -25.68 5.37
N TYR A 86 7.94 -24.65 4.64
CA TYR A 86 7.95 -24.64 3.18
C TYR A 86 9.37 -24.73 2.62
N ARG A 87 10.33 -24.00 3.20
CA ARG A 87 11.74 -24.05 2.79
C ARG A 87 12.35 -25.42 3.05
N ALA A 88 12.05 -26.03 4.20
CA ALA A 88 12.51 -27.39 4.49
C ALA A 88 11.96 -28.40 3.48
N ARG A 89 10.67 -28.30 3.15
CA ARG A 89 10.02 -29.15 2.15
C ARG A 89 10.61 -28.98 0.75
N GLN A 90 10.91 -27.73 0.34
CA GLN A 90 11.54 -27.46 -0.95
C GLN A 90 12.94 -28.08 -1.07
N ARG A 91 13.72 -28.09 0.01
CA ARG A 91 15.04 -28.75 0.03
C ARG A 91 14.91 -30.25 -0.15
N ALA A 92 14.00 -30.90 0.57
CA ALA A 92 13.75 -32.33 0.41
C ALA A 92 13.30 -32.68 -1.02
N MET A 93 12.43 -31.85 -1.62
CA MET A 93 11.97 -32.06 -3.00
C MET A 93 13.10 -31.91 -4.03
N LEU A 94 14.08 -31.02 -3.79
CA LEU A 94 15.24 -30.90 -4.66
C LEU A 94 16.15 -32.14 -4.57
N GLU A 95 16.32 -32.70 -3.38
CA GLU A 95 17.07 -33.95 -3.19
C GLU A 95 16.40 -35.12 -3.92
N GLU A 96 15.07 -35.24 -3.82
CA GLU A 96 14.30 -36.25 -4.56
C GLU A 96 14.45 -36.07 -6.09
N LEU A 97 14.46 -34.84 -6.58
CA LEU A 97 14.65 -34.56 -8.02
C LEU A 97 16.06 -34.92 -8.51
N ASP A 98 17.09 -34.70 -7.70
CA ASP A 98 18.46 -35.12 -8.03
C ASP A 98 18.59 -36.65 -8.08
N GLU A 99 17.89 -37.36 -7.20
CA GLU A 99 17.86 -38.83 -7.21
C GLU A 99 17.13 -39.37 -8.46
N ILE A 100 16.00 -38.78 -8.81
CA ILE A 100 15.28 -39.09 -10.06
C ILE A 100 16.16 -38.83 -11.28
N LYS A 101 16.88 -37.70 -11.31
CA LYS A 101 17.81 -37.38 -12.39
C LYS A 101 18.88 -38.45 -12.53
N LYS A 102 19.48 -38.88 -11.42
CA LYS A 102 20.51 -39.93 -11.43
C LYS A 102 19.98 -41.26 -11.95
N LEU A 103 18.78 -41.67 -11.54
CA LEU A 103 18.12 -42.87 -12.07
C LEU A 103 17.87 -42.77 -13.58
N LEU A 104 17.46 -41.61 -14.07
CA LEU A 104 17.27 -41.39 -15.51
C LEU A 104 18.60 -41.44 -16.28
N GLU A 105 19.70 -40.95 -15.69
CA GLU A 105 21.03 -41.07 -16.27
C GLU A 105 21.50 -42.54 -16.33
N GLU A 106 21.28 -43.31 -15.26
CA GLU A 106 21.59 -44.74 -15.23
C GLU A 106 20.78 -45.52 -16.30
N ILE A 107 19.47 -45.25 -16.42
CA ILE A 107 18.62 -45.84 -17.46
C ILE A 107 19.12 -45.45 -18.85
N ARG A 108 19.45 -44.18 -19.08
CA ARG A 108 19.99 -43.68 -20.35
C ARG A 108 21.28 -44.40 -20.72
N ASP A 109 22.17 -44.58 -19.75
CA ASP A 109 23.49 -45.17 -19.98
C ASP A 109 23.37 -46.68 -20.22
N LEU A 110 22.44 -47.37 -19.54
CA LEU A 110 22.07 -48.76 -19.86
C LEU A 110 21.51 -48.89 -21.29
N LEU A 111 20.62 -47.98 -21.68
CA LEU A 111 20.04 -47.98 -23.04
C LEU A 111 21.10 -47.71 -24.11
N LYS A 112 22.04 -46.77 -23.86
CA LYS A 112 23.17 -46.52 -24.77
C LYS A 112 24.15 -47.69 -24.85
N GLY A 113 24.42 -48.35 -23.72
CA GLY A 113 25.27 -49.54 -23.67
C GLY A 113 24.65 -50.74 -24.39
N GLY A 114 23.32 -50.89 -24.32
CA GLY A 114 22.58 -51.94 -25.03
C GLY A 114 22.34 -51.68 -26.53
N MET A 115 22.37 -50.42 -26.97
CA MET A 115 22.29 -50.02 -28.38
C MET A 115 23.64 -49.96 -29.10
N GLY A 116 24.73 -50.40 -28.44
CA GLY A 116 26.04 -50.63 -29.06
C GLY A 116 26.13 -51.98 -29.79
N VAL A 117 25.21 -52.23 -30.74
CA VAL A 117 25.32 -53.22 -31.84
C VAL A 117 24.63 -52.61 -33.05
#